data_AF-A0A954NP54-F1
#
_entry.id   AF-A0A954NP54-F1
#
_cell.length_a   1.000
_cell.length_b   1.000
_cell.length_c   1.000
_cell.angle_alpha   90.00
_cell.angle_beta   90.00
_cell.angle_gamma   90.00
#
_symmetry.space_group_name_H-M   'P 1'
#
loop_
_entity.id
_entity.type
_entity.pdbx_description
1 polymer ?
#
loop_
_entity_poly.entity_id
_entity_poly.type
_entity_poly.pdbx_seq_one_letter_code
_entity_poly.pdbx_strand_id
1 'polypeptide(L)'
;MIVLGTFIRGPNWNMFGPYEYWDVHKLEVLNNIDLSQMFWVDWLGKPLPKPDPNASFWMQAGTIILREWLGFALILGYLFLLPPLLAVTVFRKFFIKMGFLRFMVLANLILLMGALPLKMALRWAFTLKYIVSIPEWFFNI
;
A
#
# COMPACT_ATOMS: atom_id res chain seq x y z
N MET A 1 -17.44 -4.01 10.20
CA MET A 1 -16.33 -4.99 10.05
C MET A 1 -16.60 -6.34 10.73
N ILE A 2 -17.84 -6.65 11.12
CA ILE A 2 -18.22 -7.94 11.71
C ILE A 2 -18.74 -8.91 10.65
N VAL A 3 -19.57 -8.44 9.70
CA VAL A 3 -20.25 -9.31 8.71
C VAL A 3 -19.29 -10.02 7.75
N LEU A 4 -18.24 -9.34 7.28
CA LEU A 4 -17.25 -9.95 6.38
C LEU A 4 -16.35 -10.96 7.12
N GLY A 5 -16.14 -10.73 8.42
CA GLY A 5 -15.44 -11.64 9.31
C GLY A 5 -16.27 -12.86 9.74
N THR A 6 -17.60 -12.81 9.68
CA THR A 6 -18.45 -13.95 10.05
C THR A 6 -18.69 -14.93 8.90
N PHE A 7 -18.67 -14.47 7.64
CA PHE A 7 -19.00 -15.33 6.50
C PHE A 7 -17.81 -15.80 5.67
N ILE A 8 -16.70 -15.06 5.66
CA ILE A 8 -15.56 -15.33 4.77
C ILE A 8 -14.31 -15.74 5.57
N ARG A 9 -14.34 -15.61 6.91
CA ARG A 9 -13.20 -15.90 7.77
C ARG A 9 -13.51 -17.07 8.70
N GLY A 10 -12.69 -18.12 8.64
CA GLY A 10 -12.93 -19.34 9.42
C GLY A 10 -12.30 -19.37 10.80
N PRO A 11 -12.43 -20.52 11.51
CA PRO A 11 -11.88 -20.73 12.86
C PRO A 11 -10.38 -20.42 12.96
N ASN A 12 -9.64 -20.67 11.88
CA ASN A 12 -8.20 -20.42 11.76
C ASN A 12 -7.81 -18.99 11.39
N TRP A 13 -8.76 -18.06 11.33
CA TRP A 13 -8.54 -16.68 10.87
C TRP A 13 -8.08 -16.56 9.39
N ASN A 14 -8.07 -17.65 8.64
CA ASN A 14 -7.85 -17.72 7.19
C ASN A 14 -9.12 -17.37 6.40
N MET A 15 -8.94 -17.00 5.14
CA MET A 15 -10.04 -16.64 4.25
C MET A 15 -10.57 -17.91 3.55
N PHE A 16 -11.90 -18.02 3.44
CA PHE A 16 -12.58 -19.14 2.81
C PHE A 16 -13.43 -18.63 1.66
N GLY A 17 -13.31 -19.26 0.50
CA GLY A 17 -14.10 -18.93 -0.67
C GLY A 17 -15.59 -19.24 -0.47
N PRO A 18 -16.48 -18.68 -1.30
CA PRO A 18 -17.87 -19.11 -1.32
C PRO A 18 -17.94 -20.62 -1.63
N TYR A 19 -18.65 -21.37 -0.79
CA TYR A 19 -18.79 -22.83 -0.83
C TYR A 19 -17.55 -23.66 -0.44
N GLU A 20 -16.49 -23.03 0.09
CA GLU A 20 -15.36 -23.77 0.65
C GLU A 20 -15.68 -24.29 2.07
N TYR A 21 -15.28 -25.53 2.37
CA TYR A 21 -15.46 -26.09 3.72
C TYR A 21 -14.51 -25.44 4.72
N TRP A 22 -15.00 -25.15 5.92
CA TRP A 22 -14.21 -24.61 7.02
C TRP A 22 -13.30 -25.66 7.66
N ASP A 23 -12.18 -25.94 7.00
CA ASP A 23 -11.14 -26.80 7.55
C ASP A 23 -10.21 -26.03 8.50
N VAL A 24 -10.12 -26.53 9.74
CA VAL A 24 -9.23 -26.05 10.82
C VAL A 24 -7.77 -26.46 10.57
N HIS A 25 -7.48 -27.22 9.52
CA HIS A 25 -6.12 -27.56 9.12
C HIS A 25 -5.69 -26.92 7.80
N LYS A 26 -6.52 -26.03 7.24
CA LYS A 26 -6.15 -25.26 6.04
C LYS A 26 -5.00 -24.31 6.37
N LEU A 27 -3.82 -24.60 5.82
CA LEU A 27 -2.63 -23.77 5.89
C LEU A 27 -2.53 -22.92 4.61
N GLU A 28 -3.11 -21.72 4.64
CA GLU A 28 -2.80 -20.74 3.61
C GLU A 28 -1.45 -20.11 3.91
N VAL A 29 -0.49 -20.29 3.00
CA VAL A 29 0.80 -19.63 3.10
C VAL A 29 0.59 -18.16 2.72
N LEU A 30 0.22 -17.33 3.69
CA LEU A 30 0.28 -15.88 3.55
C LEU A 30 1.76 -15.46 3.45
N ASN A 31 2.31 -15.59 2.25
CA ASN A 31 3.59 -15.01 1.92
C ASN A 31 3.42 -13.50 1.94
N ASN A 32 4.05 -12.88 2.93
CA ASN A 32 4.10 -11.45 3.01
C ASN A 32 5.03 -10.93 1.91
N ILE A 33 4.45 -10.30 0.89
CA ILE A 33 5.19 -9.75 -0.24
C ILE A 33 5.19 -8.23 -0.12
N ASP A 34 6.35 -7.63 -0.32
CA ASP A 34 6.52 -6.18 -0.37
C ASP A 34 6.29 -5.67 -1.81
N LEU A 35 5.83 -4.43 -1.96
CA LEU A 35 5.53 -3.84 -3.27
C LEU A 35 6.77 -3.86 -4.20
N SER A 36 7.95 -3.58 -3.66
CA SER A 36 9.19 -3.58 -4.44
C SER A 36 9.55 -4.98 -4.92
N GLN A 37 9.30 -6.02 -4.12
CA GLN A 37 9.44 -7.41 -4.56
C GLN A 37 8.46 -7.74 -5.70
N MET A 38 7.19 -7.37 -5.57
CA MET A 38 6.18 -7.62 -6.60
C MET A 38 6.54 -6.95 -7.94
N PHE A 39 7.07 -5.72 -7.89
CA PHE A 39 7.49 -5.02 -9.10
C PHE A 39 8.77 -5.61 -9.71
N TRP A 40 9.83 -5.76 -8.92
CA TRP A 40 11.14 -6.17 -9.44
C TRP A 40 11.21 -7.65 -9.78
N VAL A 41 10.72 -8.51 -8.88
CA VAL A 41 10.83 -9.98 -9.01
C VAL A 41 9.70 -10.52 -9.87
N ASP A 42 8.44 -10.25 -9.52
CA ASP A 42 7.31 -10.89 -10.19
C ASP A 42 7.05 -10.28 -11.57
N TRP A 43 7.16 -8.95 -11.72
CA TRP A 43 6.86 -8.30 -12.99
C TRP A 43 8.08 -8.14 -13.91
N LEU A 44 9.23 -7.71 -13.39
CA LEU A 44 10.44 -7.50 -14.19
C LEU A 44 11.36 -8.73 -14.28
N GLY A 45 11.17 -9.75 -13.43
CA GLY A 45 12.05 -10.93 -13.38
C GLY A 45 13.49 -10.60 -12.94
N LYS A 46 13.71 -9.46 -12.28
CA LYS A 46 15.03 -9.00 -11.83
C LYS A 46 15.17 -9.18 -10.32
N PRO A 47 16.38 -9.51 -9.82
CA PRO A 47 16.62 -9.53 -8.38
C PRO A 47 16.44 -8.14 -7.79
N LEU A 48 16.01 -8.05 -6.53
CA LEU A 48 15.88 -6.76 -5.84
C LEU A 48 17.24 -6.04 -5.82
N PRO A 49 17.30 -4.76 -6.22
CA PRO A 49 18.51 -3.96 -6.08
C PRO A 49 18.92 -3.89 -4.60
N LYS A 50 20.04 -4.52 -4.25
CA LYS A 50 20.61 -4.45 -2.89
C LYS A 50 21.74 -3.41 -2.87
N PRO A 51 21.77 -2.52 -1.88
CA PRO A 51 22.90 -1.60 -1.72
C PRO A 51 24.19 -2.38 -1.46
N ASP A 52 25.28 -2.00 -2.12
CA ASP A 52 26.61 -2.52 -1.83
C ASP A 52 27.10 -1.95 -0.48
N PRO A 53 27.45 -2.79 0.51
CA PRO A 53 27.92 -2.33 1.82
C PRO A 53 29.18 -1.44 1.76
N ASN A 54 30.00 -1.56 0.72
CA ASN A 54 31.26 -0.83 0.59
C ASN A 54 31.13 0.48 -0.21
N ALA A 55 29.95 0.77 -0.77
CA ALA A 55 29.74 1.97 -1.57
C ALA A 55 29.53 3.22 -0.69
N SER A 56 29.78 4.41 -1.26
CA SER A 56 29.49 5.69 -0.61
C SER A 56 28.01 5.82 -0.21
N PHE A 57 27.73 6.51 0.89
CA PHE A 57 26.38 6.73 1.41
C PHE A 57 25.38 7.19 0.34
N TRP A 58 25.79 8.09 -0.55
CA TRP A 58 24.94 8.61 -1.64
C TRP A 58 24.56 7.53 -2.66
N MET A 59 25.46 6.57 -2.92
CA MET A 59 25.21 5.47 -3.84
C MET A 59 24.29 4.42 -3.20
N GLN A 60 24.46 4.16 -1.91
CA GLN A 60 23.53 3.32 -1.13
C GLN A 60 22.12 3.92 -1.13
N ALA A 61 22.00 5.22 -0.81
CA ALA A 61 20.72 5.92 -0.83
C ALA A 61 20.08 5.90 -2.23
N GLY A 62 20.86 6.11 -3.29
CA GLY A 62 20.38 6.01 -4.67
C GLY A 62 19.81 4.64 -5.02
N THR A 63 20.47 3.55 -4.60
CA THR A 63 19.98 2.18 -4.84
C THR A 63 18.70 1.86 -4.06
N ILE A 64 18.56 2.38 -2.84
CA ILE A 64 17.35 2.23 -2.02
C ILE A 64 16.18 2.99 -2.65
N ILE A 65 16.41 4.22 -3.11
CA ILE A 65 15.38 5.02 -3.80
C ILE A 65 14.97 4.31 -5.10
N LEU A 66 15.92 3.76 -5.86
CA LEU A 66 15.62 2.96 -7.05
C LEU A 66 14.93 1.63 -6.71
N ARG A 67 15.13 1.05 -5.53
CA ARG A 67 14.39 -0.14 -5.13
C ARG A 67 12.92 0.19 -4.83
N GLU A 68 12.70 1.29 -4.10
CA GLU A 68 11.40 1.67 -3.52
C GLU A 68 10.67 2.79 -4.29
N TRP A 69 11.16 3.20 -5.47
CA TRP A 69 10.62 4.35 -6.20
C TRP A 69 9.12 4.23 -6.47
N LEU A 70 8.63 3.01 -6.72
CA LEU A 70 7.23 2.76 -6.98
C LEU A 70 6.38 3.06 -5.74
N GLY A 71 6.83 2.66 -4.56
CA GLY A 71 6.14 2.94 -3.31
C GLY A 71 6.10 4.45 -3.00
N PHE A 72 7.24 5.14 -3.21
CA PHE A 72 7.28 6.60 -3.08
C PHE A 72 6.40 7.30 -4.11
N ALA A 73 6.39 6.85 -5.36
CA ALA A 73 5.55 7.41 -6.41
C ALA A 73 4.06 7.24 -6.08
N LEU A 74 3.66 6.08 -5.55
CA LEU A 74 2.28 5.85 -5.11
C LEU A 74 1.90 6.76 -3.95
N ILE A 75 2.76 6.93 -2.94
CA ILE A 75 2.47 7.79 -1.78
C ILE A 75 2.38 9.26 -2.22
N LEU A 76 3.32 9.73 -3.05
CA LEU A 76 3.31 11.09 -3.58
C LEU A 76 2.11 11.33 -4.49
N GLY A 77 1.77 10.39 -5.36
CA GLY A 77 0.57 10.46 -6.17
C GLY A 77 -0.69 10.50 -5.30
N TYR A 78 -0.73 9.70 -4.24
CA TYR A 78 -1.86 9.64 -3.32
C TYR A 78 -2.07 10.96 -2.57
N LEU A 79 -1.01 11.62 -2.08
CA LEU A 79 -1.15 12.84 -1.28
C LEU A 79 -1.14 14.13 -2.10
N PHE A 80 -0.45 14.18 -3.24
CA PHE A 80 -0.32 15.42 -4.02
C PHE A 80 -1.19 15.44 -5.28
N LEU A 81 -1.40 14.29 -5.94
CA LEU A 81 -2.13 14.23 -7.20
C LEU A 81 -3.63 13.98 -7.01
N LEU A 82 -4.02 13.15 -6.03
CA LEU A 82 -5.44 12.90 -5.74
C LEU A 82 -6.21 14.11 -5.22
N PRO A 83 -5.71 14.99 -4.33
CA PRO A 83 -6.51 16.12 -3.87
C PRO A 83 -6.96 17.06 -5.00
N PRO A 84 -6.09 17.52 -5.92
CA PRO A 84 -6.52 18.27 -7.10
C PRO A 84 -7.52 17.49 -7.98
N LEU A 85 -7.31 16.18 -8.17
CA LEU A 85 -8.19 15.34 -8.99
C LEU A 85 -9.59 15.24 -8.38
N LEU A 86 -9.68 15.06 -7.06
CA LEU A 86 -10.93 15.07 -6.31
C LEU A 86 -11.64 16.43 -6.37
N ALA A 87 -10.88 17.54 -6.44
CA ALA A 87 -11.44 18.87 -6.61
C ALA A 87 -12.21 19.03 -7.93
N VAL A 88 -11.73 18.40 -9.01
CA VAL A 88 -12.33 18.51 -10.34
C VAL A 88 -13.48 17.51 -10.54
N THR A 89 -13.37 16.31 -9.95
CA THR A 89 -14.30 15.20 -10.19
C THR A 89 -15.43 15.12 -9.16
N VAL A 90 -15.16 14.56 -7.98
CA VAL A 90 -16.18 14.15 -6.99
C VAL A 90 -16.59 15.30 -6.08
N PHE A 91 -15.63 16.12 -5.62
CA PHE A 91 -15.87 17.17 -4.63
C PHE A 91 -15.93 18.58 -5.23
N ARG A 92 -16.23 18.70 -6.53
CA ARG A 92 -16.31 20.00 -7.23
C ARG A 92 -17.20 21.03 -6.54
N LYS A 93 -18.36 20.61 -6.02
CA LYS A 93 -19.27 21.50 -5.28
C LYS A 93 -18.68 22.00 -3.96
N PHE A 94 -17.87 21.18 -3.28
CA PHE A 94 -17.19 21.56 -2.04
C PHE A 94 -16.00 22.47 -2.32
N PHE A 95 -15.25 22.21 -3.39
CA PHE A 95 -14.13 23.06 -3.83
C PHE A 95 -14.58 24.50 -4.11
N ILE A 96 -15.68 24.68 -4.85
CA ILE A 96 -16.21 26.02 -5.18
C ILE A 96 -16.62 26.80 -3.93
N LYS A 97 -17.14 26.12 -2.90
CA LYS A 97 -17.61 26.78 -1.66
C LYS A 97 -16.47 27.14 -0.70
N MET A 98 -15.43 26.31 -0.61
CA MET A 98 -14.38 26.45 0.39
C MET A 98 -13.15 27.23 -0.10
N GLY A 99 -12.91 27.24 -1.41
CA GLY A 99 -11.68 27.75 -2.01
C GLY A 99 -10.52 26.75 -1.96
N PHE A 100 -9.46 27.03 -2.70
CA PHE A 100 -8.38 26.10 -3.00
C PHE A 100 -7.67 25.55 -1.76
N LEU A 101 -7.15 26.44 -0.90
CA LEU A 101 -6.27 26.05 0.19
C LEU A 101 -7.00 25.23 1.27
N ARG A 102 -8.22 25.63 1.63
CA ARG A 102 -9.06 24.92 2.62
C ARG A 102 -9.46 23.53 2.12
N PHE A 103 -9.80 23.43 0.83
CA PHE A 103 -10.13 22.15 0.22
C PHE A 103 -8.92 21.21 0.19
N MET A 104 -7.73 21.71 -0.16
CA MET A 104 -6.50 20.89 -0.19
C MET A 104 -6.19 20.27 1.18
N VAL A 105 -6.34 21.05 2.26
CA VAL A 105 -6.14 20.54 3.63
C VAL A 105 -7.18 19.48 3.97
N LEU A 106 -8.47 19.76 3.73
CA LEU A 106 -9.54 18.81 4.00
C LEU A 106 -9.39 17.50 3.20
N ALA A 107 -9.07 17.60 1.92
CA ALA A 107 -8.86 16.44 1.06
C ALA A 107 -7.68 15.59 1.55
N ASN A 108 -6.56 16.21 1.94
CA ASN A 108 -5.43 15.49 2.52
C ASN A 108 -5.80 14.77 3.82
N LEU A 109 -6.57 15.40 4.71
CA LEU A 109 -7.05 14.75 5.93
C LEU A 109 -7.93 13.53 5.65
N ILE A 110 -8.86 13.65 4.69
CA ILE A 110 -9.71 12.53 4.26
C ILE A 110 -8.86 11.40 3.67
N LEU A 111 -7.88 11.73 2.83
CA LEU A 111 -6.97 10.76 2.23
C LEU A 111 -6.13 10.06 3.30
N LEU A 112 -5.60 10.79 4.29
CA LEU A 112 -4.86 10.17 5.41
C LEU A 112 -5.73 9.17 6.20
N MET A 113 -6.99 9.52 6.48
CA MET A 113 -7.93 8.58 7.14
C MET A 113 -8.29 7.41 6.23
N GLY A 114 -8.41 7.64 4.92
CA GLY A 114 -8.68 6.62 3.91
C GLY A 114 -7.49 5.67 3.64
N ALA A 115 -6.27 6.06 3.99
CA ALA A 115 -5.08 5.24 3.81
C ALA A 115 -5.12 3.95 4.64
N LEU A 116 -5.72 3.98 5.83
CA LEU A 116 -5.85 2.80 6.70
C LEU A 116 -6.74 1.70 6.09
N PRO A 117 -8.00 1.96 5.71
CA PRO A 117 -8.82 0.94 5.06
C PRO A 117 -8.27 0.54 3.69
N LEU A 118 -7.66 1.47 2.95
CA LEU A 118 -6.99 1.15 1.69
C LEU A 118 -5.85 0.14 1.89
N LYS A 119 -4.98 0.37 2.89
CA LYS A 119 -3.91 -0.57 3.24
C LYS A 119 -4.47 -1.93 3.65
N MET A 120 -5.59 -1.95 4.37
CA MET A 120 -6.25 -3.21 4.75
C MET A 120 -6.78 -3.97 3.54
N ALA A 121 -7.38 -3.28 2.57
CA ALA A 121 -7.86 -3.88 1.33
C ALA A 121 -6.71 -4.43 0.48
N LEU A 122 -5.61 -3.69 0.35
CA LEU A 122 -4.41 -4.16 -0.37
C LEU A 122 -3.82 -5.42 0.26
N ARG A 123 -3.81 -5.50 1.60
CA ARG A 123 -3.35 -6.68 2.32
C ARG A 123 -4.23 -7.90 2.05
N TRP A 124 -5.53 -7.73 1.92
CA TRP A 124 -6.43 -8.84 1.64
C TRP A 124 -6.44 -9.27 0.19
N ALA A 125 -6.39 -8.32 -0.75
CA ALA A 125 -6.46 -8.61 -2.17
C ALA A 125 -5.14 -9.17 -2.74
N PHE A 126 -4.01 -8.65 -2.27
CA PHE A 126 -2.69 -8.94 -2.85
C PHE A 126 -1.68 -9.47 -1.82
N THR A 127 -2.11 -9.80 -0.60
CA THR A 127 -1.21 -10.22 0.50
C THR A 127 -0.06 -9.24 0.78
N LEU A 128 -0.24 -7.98 0.39
CA LEU A 128 0.78 -6.94 0.44
C LEU A 128 1.05 -6.52 1.89
N LYS A 129 2.31 -6.60 2.31
CA LYS A 129 2.73 -6.23 3.68
C LYS A 129 3.15 -4.76 3.76
N TYR A 130 4.08 -4.35 2.91
CA TYR A 130 4.59 -2.98 2.87
C TYR A 130 4.54 -2.39 1.46
N ILE A 131 4.16 -1.11 1.39
CA ILE A 131 4.22 -0.26 0.20
C ILE A 131 5.65 0.23 0.01
N VAL A 132 6.31 0.60 1.10
CA VAL A 132 7.73 0.95 1.13
C VAL A 132 8.38 0.17 2.26
N SER A 133 9.40 -0.64 1.94
CA SER A 133 10.21 -1.33 2.95
C SER A 133 11.69 -0.99 2.79
N ILE A 134 12.24 -0.37 3.83
CA ILE A 134 13.67 -0.06 3.95
C ILE A 134 14.16 -0.71 5.25
N PRO A 135 14.57 -1.99 5.19
CA PRO A 135 15.10 -2.70 6.36
C PRO A 135 16.31 -2.00 6.97
N GLU A 136 17.13 -1.33 6.16
CA GLU A 136 18.37 -0.66 6.56
C GLU A 136 18.12 0.52 7.52
N TRP A 137 16.96 1.18 7.40
CA TRP A 137 16.57 2.33 8.22
C TRP A 137 15.33 2.03 9.08
N PHE A 138 14.93 0.77 9.19
CA PHE A 138 13.72 0.32 9.87
C PHE A 138 12.43 1.05 9.43
N PHE A 139 12.42 1.58 8.21
CA PHE A 139 11.31 2.37 7.69
C PHE A 139 10.38 1.47 6.88
N ASN A 140 9.17 1.24 7.38
CA ASN A 140 8.18 0.38 6.76
C ASN A 140 6.80 1.04 6.78
N ILE A 141 6.24 1.30 5.59
CA ILE A 141 4.92 1.93 5.40
C ILE A 141 4.00 0.99 4.63
#